data_AF-A0A0C9TWM4-F1
#
_entry.id   AF-A0A0C9TWM4-F1
#
_cell.length_a   1.000
_cell.length_b   1.000
_cell.length_c   1.000
_cell.angle_alpha   90.00
_cell.angle_beta   90.00
_cell.angle_gamma   90.00
#
_symmetry.space_group_name_H-M   'P 1'
#
loop_
_entity.id
_entity.type
_entity.pdbx_description
1 polymer ?
#
loop_
_entity_poly.entity_id
_entity_poly.type
_entity_poly.pdbx_seq_one_letter_code
_entity_poly.pdbx_strand_id
1 'polypeptide(L)'
;MSATSIAQTVVYLTIKFIDTETALLQPLVITINFSGPVPQHLIPTPNNIPIEVSISLSEDCHTILAPFVRAKAWSTSEPDHADQFIDVGSLTPNTPTTDLPIPFLPLPQTFDPMNTRHWAMLTKEIERWLVNEVHTPHPQWTWGREAFWLTFIGANPMFPGGKWLPWDC
;
A
#
# COMPACT_ATOMS: atom_id res chain seq x y z
N MET A 1 26.66 -31.40 -12.18
CA MET A 1 25.85 -31.43 -10.95
C MET A 1 25.63 -29.99 -10.53
N SER A 2 24.40 -29.48 -10.61
CA SER A 2 24.13 -28.11 -10.13
C SER A 2 24.06 -28.14 -8.61
N ALA A 3 24.89 -27.34 -7.94
CA ALA A 3 24.82 -27.16 -6.50
C ALA A 3 23.70 -26.15 -6.20
N THR A 4 22.67 -26.59 -5.48
CA THR A 4 21.62 -25.70 -4.98
C THR A 4 22.05 -25.17 -3.61
N SER A 5 22.18 -23.85 -3.48
CA SER A 5 22.36 -23.22 -2.17
C SER A 5 20.99 -22.97 -1.56
N ILE A 6 20.77 -23.42 -0.32
CA ILE A 6 19.49 -23.31 0.38
C ILE A 6 19.69 -22.45 1.63
N ALA A 7 18.93 -21.38 1.77
CA ALA A 7 18.81 -20.61 3.01
C ALA A 7 17.51 -21.01 3.72
N GLN A 8 17.59 -21.27 5.03
CA GLN A 8 16.44 -21.64 5.86
C GLN A 8 16.37 -20.73 7.08
N THR A 9 15.17 -20.30 7.44
CA THR A 9 14.89 -19.54 8.65
C THR A 9 13.52 -19.92 9.20
N VAL A 10 13.34 -19.82 10.50
CA VAL A 10 12.06 -20.08 11.19
C VAL A 10 11.54 -18.75 11.71
N VAL A 11 10.30 -18.42 11.37
CA VAL A 11 9.64 -17.18 11.79
C VAL A 11 8.37 -17.52 12.53
N TYR A 12 8.13 -16.81 13.63
CA TYR A 12 6.92 -16.93 14.43
C TYR A 12 5.96 -15.79 14.11
N LEU A 13 4.72 -16.14 13.81
CA LEU A 13 3.68 -15.18 13.49
C LEU A 13 3.14 -14.52 14.75
N THR A 14 2.81 -13.24 14.65
CA THR A 14 2.09 -12.55 15.73
C THR A 14 0.63 -12.96 15.68
N ILE A 15 0.09 -13.34 16.85
CA ILE A 15 -1.29 -13.79 17.01
C ILE A 15 -2.09 -12.66 17.62
N LYS A 16 -3.22 -12.31 16.99
CA LYS A 16 -4.21 -11.37 17.52
C LYS A 16 -5.46 -12.13 17.92
N PHE A 17 -5.73 -12.19 19.21
CA PHE A 17 -6.97 -12.77 19.74
C PHE A 17 -8.14 -11.84 19.43
N ILE A 18 -9.21 -12.38 18.85
CA ILE A 18 -10.48 -11.67 18.65
C ILE A 18 -11.34 -11.86 19.91
N ASP A 19 -11.42 -13.09 20.41
CA ASP A 19 -12.13 -13.48 21.63
C ASP A 19 -11.41 -14.64 22.35
N THR A 20 -12.09 -15.35 23.25
CA THR A 20 -11.53 -16.46 24.03
C THR A 20 -11.30 -17.74 23.24
N GLU A 21 -11.92 -17.87 22.07
CA GLU A 21 -11.91 -19.08 21.24
C GLU A 21 -11.28 -18.84 19.86
N THR A 22 -11.21 -17.58 19.42
CA THR A 22 -10.75 -17.23 18.08
C THR A 22 -9.56 -16.29 18.08
N ALA A 23 -8.59 -16.60 17.22
CA ALA A 23 -7.40 -15.81 17.01
C ALA A 23 -7.06 -15.74 15.52
N LEU A 24 -6.48 -14.60 15.11
CA LEU A 24 -6.01 -14.36 13.75
C LEU A 24 -4.50 -14.29 13.75
N LEU A 25 -3.91 -14.92 12.73
CA LEU A 25 -2.52 -14.72 12.40
C LEU A 25 -2.38 -13.40 11.66
N GLN A 26 -1.52 -12.52 12.16
CA GLN A 26 -1.13 -11.35 11.38
C GLN A 26 -0.30 -11.81 10.17
N PRO A 27 -0.40 -11.13 9.03
CA PRO A 27 0.31 -11.60 7.86
C PRO A 27 1.81 -11.28 7.97
N LEU A 28 2.63 -12.03 7.23
CA LEU A 28 4.09 -12.02 7.33
C LEU A 28 4.75 -11.47 6.06
N VAL A 29 5.70 -10.54 6.20
CA VAL A 29 6.52 -10.00 5.11
C VAL A 29 7.86 -10.66 5.23
N ILE A 30 8.27 -11.36 4.18
CA ILE A 30 9.61 -11.90 4.06
C ILE A 30 10.30 -11.15 2.94
N THR A 31 11.43 -10.52 3.26
CA THR A 31 12.32 -9.89 2.27
C THR A 31 13.50 -10.83 2.01
N ILE A 32 13.65 -11.27 0.76
CA ILE A 32 14.77 -12.10 0.33
C ILE A 32 15.78 -11.20 -0.37
N ASN A 33 16.99 -11.13 0.17
CA ASN A 33 18.08 -10.35 -0.40
C ASN A 33 19.14 -11.29 -0.99
N PHE A 34 19.60 -10.99 -2.19
CA PHE A 34 20.70 -11.70 -2.84
C PHE A 34 21.93 -10.78 -2.87
N SER A 35 23.04 -11.25 -2.30
CA SER A 35 24.30 -10.51 -2.33
C SER A 35 25.22 -11.04 -3.42
N GLY A 36 25.80 -10.14 -4.22
CA GLY A 36 26.83 -10.47 -5.21
C GLY A 36 26.37 -10.33 -6.67
N PRO A 37 27.32 -10.34 -7.61
CA PRO A 37 27.00 -10.19 -9.02
C PRO A 37 26.41 -11.49 -9.60
N VAL A 38 25.35 -11.36 -10.41
CA VAL A 38 24.81 -12.47 -11.21
C VAL A 38 25.50 -12.51 -12.57
N PRO A 39 26.17 -13.60 -12.95
CA PRO A 39 26.79 -13.70 -14.27
C PRO A 39 25.73 -13.69 -15.38
N GLN A 40 25.88 -12.78 -16.36
CA GLN A 40 24.90 -12.57 -17.43
C GLN A 40 24.58 -13.82 -18.25
N HIS A 41 25.58 -14.69 -18.45
CA HIS A 41 25.44 -15.93 -19.21
C HIS A 41 24.58 -17.00 -18.51
N LEU A 42 24.24 -16.81 -17.23
CA LEU A 42 23.38 -17.70 -16.44
C LEU A 42 21.92 -17.24 -16.39
N ILE A 43 21.58 -16.11 -17.01
CA ILE A 43 20.22 -15.56 -17.04
C ILE A 43 19.48 -16.25 -18.21
N PRO A 44 18.61 -17.25 -17.96
CA PRO A 44 18.14 -18.18 -19.01
C PRO A 44 17.11 -17.57 -19.97
N THR A 45 16.51 -16.44 -19.61
CA THR A 45 15.55 -15.67 -20.38
C THR A 45 15.79 -14.18 -20.15
N PRO A 46 15.49 -13.28 -21.10
CA PRO A 46 15.64 -11.85 -20.89
C PRO A 46 14.83 -11.44 -19.65
N ASN A 47 15.54 -11.15 -18.56
CA ASN A 47 15.08 -10.58 -17.29
C ASN A 47 14.48 -11.51 -16.22
N ASN A 48 14.47 -12.84 -16.36
CA ASN A 48 13.86 -13.71 -15.34
C ASN A 48 14.83 -14.76 -14.77
N ILE A 49 15.04 -14.71 -13.45
CA ILE A 49 15.69 -15.76 -12.66
C ILE A 49 14.57 -16.45 -11.87
N PRO A 50 14.31 -17.76 -12.05
CA PRO A 50 13.27 -18.45 -11.30
C PRO A 50 13.67 -18.56 -9.83
N ILE A 51 12.77 -18.15 -8.94
CA ILE A 51 12.92 -18.30 -7.49
C ILE A 51 11.74 -19.13 -6.99
N GLU A 52 12.03 -20.20 -6.24
CA GLU A 52 11.03 -21.02 -5.57
C GLU A 52 11.00 -20.65 -4.08
N VAL A 53 9.80 -20.43 -3.55
CA VAL A 53 9.58 -20.19 -2.12
C VAL A 53 8.53 -21.18 -1.65
N SER A 54 8.90 -21.98 -0.64
CA SER A 54 8.04 -22.99 -0.06
C SER A 54 7.72 -22.63 1.38
N ILE A 55 6.44 -22.68 1.74
CA ILE A 55 5.95 -22.42 3.10
C ILE A 55 5.29 -23.70 3.60
N SER A 56 5.71 -24.16 4.78
CA SER A 56 5.12 -25.31 5.47
C SER A 56 4.53 -24.87 6.80
N LEU A 57 3.44 -25.53 7.19
CA LEU A 57 2.80 -25.38 8.50
C LEU A 57 2.95 -26.68 9.29
N SER A 58 2.91 -26.58 10.62
CA SER A 58 2.81 -27.77 11.48
C SER A 58 1.56 -28.58 11.12
N GLU A 59 1.62 -29.91 11.28
CA GLU A 59 0.53 -30.83 10.95
C GLU A 59 -0.80 -30.43 11.62
N ASP A 60 -0.73 -29.98 12.88
CA ASP A 60 -1.89 -29.52 13.65
C ASP A 60 -2.62 -28.34 13.01
N CYS A 61 -1.88 -27.46 12.31
CA CYS A 61 -2.41 -26.25 11.70
C CYS A 61 -2.95 -26.47 10.28
N HIS A 62 -2.55 -27.57 9.61
CA HIS A 62 -2.91 -27.83 8.22
C HIS A 62 -4.41 -28.11 8.01
N THR A 63 -5.13 -28.49 9.07
CA THR A 63 -6.58 -28.74 9.02
C THR A 63 -7.41 -27.46 9.16
N ILE A 64 -6.80 -26.38 9.68
CA ILE A 64 -7.49 -25.13 10.06
C ILE A 64 -7.05 -23.97 9.15
N LEU A 65 -5.82 -24.00 8.65
CA LEU A 65 -5.20 -22.91 7.91
C LEU A 65 -4.71 -23.38 6.54
N ALA A 66 -5.06 -22.61 5.51
CA ALA A 66 -4.50 -22.77 4.17
C ALA A 66 -3.49 -21.64 3.91
N PRO A 67 -2.18 -21.93 3.76
CA PRO A 67 -1.21 -20.90 3.46
C PRO A 67 -1.49 -20.33 2.05
N PHE A 68 -1.53 -19.01 1.94
CA PHE A 68 -1.67 -18.32 0.68
C PHE A 68 -0.45 -17.43 0.42
N VAL A 69 0.16 -17.58 -0.75
CA VAL A 69 1.35 -16.82 -1.15
C VAL A 69 0.95 -15.80 -2.21
N ARG A 70 1.17 -14.52 -1.90
CA ARG A 70 1.06 -13.42 -2.88
C ARG A 70 2.45 -12.86 -3.15
N ALA A 71 2.98 -13.12 -4.34
CA ALA A 71 4.23 -12.55 -4.80
C ALA A 71 3.96 -11.33 -5.69
N LYS A 72 4.64 -10.20 -5.42
CA LYS A 72 4.71 -9.05 -6.32
C LYS A 72 6.19 -8.77 -6.59
N ALA A 73 6.56 -8.69 -7.87
CA ALA A 73 7.90 -8.25 -8.24
C ALA A 73 8.07 -6.79 -7.85
N TRP A 74 9.11 -6.47 -7.07
CA TRP A 74 9.44 -5.09 -6.72
C TRP A 74 10.06 -4.42 -7.94
N SER A 75 9.27 -3.70 -8.73
CA SER A 75 9.81 -2.80 -9.75
C SER A 75 10.39 -1.58 -9.05
N THR A 76 11.67 -1.29 -9.26
CA THR A 76 12.39 -0.11 -8.73
C THR A 76 11.86 1.25 -9.23
N SER A 77 10.69 1.27 -9.87
CA SER A 77 10.04 2.46 -10.42
C SER A 77 8.68 2.73 -9.77
N GLU A 78 8.57 2.59 -8.46
CA GLU A 78 7.53 3.29 -7.68
C GLU A 78 8.16 3.90 -6.42
N PRO A 79 7.89 5.18 -6.11
CA PRO A 79 8.34 5.81 -4.89
C PRO A 79 7.58 5.20 -3.71
N ASP A 80 8.34 4.87 -2.67
CA ASP A 80 7.88 4.35 -1.38
C ASP A 80 6.63 5.05 -0.86
N HIS A 81 5.60 4.30 -0.47
CA HIS A 81 4.87 4.55 0.77
C HIS A 81 4.50 3.23 1.44
N ALA A 82 4.85 3.19 2.72
CA ALA A 82 4.83 2.04 3.60
C ALA A 82 3.41 1.53 3.90
N ASP A 83 3.38 0.26 4.29
CA ASP A 83 2.31 -0.46 4.99
C ASP A 83 0.93 -0.53 4.32
N GLN A 84 0.66 -1.72 3.76
CA GLN A 84 -0.66 -2.34 3.92
C GLN A 84 -0.59 -3.85 3.73
N PHE A 85 -0.38 -4.54 4.84
CA PHE A 85 -1.05 -5.80 5.09
C PHE A 85 -2.52 -5.56 5.34
N ILE A 86 -3.39 -5.95 4.39
CA ILE A 86 -4.68 -6.57 4.72
C ILE A 86 -4.98 -7.63 3.64
N ASP A 87 -5.21 -8.85 4.12
CA ASP A 87 -5.79 -9.97 3.41
C ASP A 87 -7.30 -9.77 3.26
N VAL A 88 -7.81 -9.90 2.03
CA VAL A 88 -9.24 -10.07 1.75
C VAL A 88 -9.35 -11.08 0.63
N GLY A 89 -9.69 -12.31 1.00
CA GLY A 89 -10.18 -13.33 0.09
C GLY A 89 -11.42 -13.98 0.67
N SER A 90 -12.61 -13.51 0.29
CA SER A 90 -13.79 -14.34 0.00
C SER A 90 -14.93 -13.45 -0.50
N LEU A 91 -14.97 -13.25 -1.83
CA LEU A 91 -16.02 -13.73 -2.72
C LEU A 91 -17.10 -12.68 -3.03
N THR A 92 -16.82 -11.87 -4.04
CA THR A 92 -17.62 -11.88 -5.29
C THR A 92 -16.78 -11.30 -6.43
N PRO A 93 -16.74 -11.94 -7.60
CA PRO A 93 -16.25 -11.29 -8.81
C PRO A 93 -17.29 -10.25 -9.23
N ASN A 94 -16.84 -9.04 -9.58
CA ASN A 94 -17.65 -7.92 -10.09
C ASN A 94 -18.25 -6.98 -9.02
N THR A 95 -17.43 -6.45 -8.12
CA THR A 95 -17.55 -5.00 -7.88
C THR A 95 -16.31 -4.38 -8.49
N PRO A 96 -16.43 -3.48 -9.48
CA PRO A 96 -15.29 -2.67 -9.86
C PRO A 96 -14.79 -2.06 -8.55
N THR A 97 -13.50 -2.25 -8.22
CA THR A 97 -12.79 -1.23 -7.43
C THR A 97 -13.34 0.07 -7.96
N THR A 98 -14.10 0.82 -7.15
CA THR A 98 -14.89 1.89 -7.71
C THR A 98 -13.86 2.82 -8.32
N ASP A 99 -13.71 2.74 -9.65
CA ASP A 99 -12.93 3.63 -10.50
C ASP A 99 -13.70 4.93 -10.43
N LEU A 100 -13.78 5.51 -9.22
CA LEU A 100 -14.40 6.77 -8.98
C LEU A 100 -13.48 7.72 -9.70
N PRO A 101 -13.92 8.28 -10.84
CA PRO A 101 -13.04 9.08 -11.66
C PRO A 101 -12.54 10.21 -10.78
N ILE A 102 -11.23 10.43 -10.79
CA ILE A 102 -10.62 11.58 -10.13
C ILE A 102 -10.75 12.72 -11.14
N PRO A 103 -11.75 13.62 -11.02
CA PRO A 103 -12.14 14.50 -12.11
C PRO A 103 -11.08 15.56 -12.42
N PHE A 104 -10.15 15.78 -11.50
CA PHE A 104 -9.08 16.76 -11.60
C PHE A 104 -7.74 16.14 -12.04
N LEU A 105 -7.69 14.84 -12.37
CA LEU A 105 -6.51 14.18 -12.92
C LEU A 105 -6.80 13.49 -14.27
N PRO A 106 -5.87 13.57 -15.25
CA PRO A 106 -4.68 14.42 -15.24
C PRO A 106 -5.05 15.92 -15.25
N LEU A 107 -4.14 16.77 -14.78
CA LEU A 107 -4.38 18.21 -14.80
C LEU A 107 -4.65 18.70 -16.23
N PRO A 108 -5.57 19.66 -16.43
CA PRO A 108 -5.78 20.28 -17.73
C PRO A 108 -4.47 20.84 -18.30
N GLN A 109 -4.26 20.72 -19.63
CA GLN A 109 -3.07 21.31 -20.28
C GLN A 109 -2.99 22.84 -20.14
N THR A 110 -4.11 23.48 -19.81
CA THR A 110 -4.23 24.91 -19.52
C THR A 110 -3.89 25.27 -18.08
N PHE A 111 -3.62 24.28 -17.22
CA PHE A 111 -3.22 24.51 -15.85
C PHE A 111 -1.83 25.16 -15.79
N ASP A 112 -1.80 26.45 -15.50
CA ASP A 112 -0.60 27.20 -15.18
C ASP A 112 -0.19 27.02 -13.69
N PRO A 113 0.95 26.38 -13.38
CA PRO A 113 1.44 26.20 -12.01
C PRO A 113 1.87 27.51 -11.33
N MET A 114 2.09 28.59 -12.09
CA MET A 114 2.44 29.90 -11.53
C MET A 114 1.20 30.73 -11.17
N ASN A 115 0.01 30.29 -11.59
CA ASN A 115 -1.24 30.99 -11.34
C ASN A 115 -1.89 30.49 -10.04
N THR A 116 -1.85 31.32 -9.00
CA THR A 116 -2.44 31.01 -7.68
C THR A 116 -3.94 30.75 -7.74
N ARG A 117 -4.67 31.28 -8.72
CA ARG A 117 -6.10 31.00 -8.91
C ARG A 117 -6.36 29.58 -9.40
N HIS A 118 -5.47 29.03 -10.23
CA HIS A 118 -5.59 27.64 -10.69
C HIS A 118 -5.39 26.66 -9.53
N TRP A 119 -4.42 26.93 -8.65
CA TRP A 119 -4.22 26.17 -7.41
C TRP A 119 -5.44 26.23 -6.49
N ALA A 120 -5.98 27.43 -6.24
CA ALA A 120 -7.16 27.59 -5.40
C ALA A 120 -8.39 26.82 -5.93
N MET A 121 -8.57 26.80 -7.26
CA MET A 121 -9.64 26.05 -7.93
C MET A 121 -9.42 24.54 -7.78
N LEU A 122 -8.21 24.04 -8.05
CA LEU A 122 -7.84 22.64 -7.90
C LEU A 122 -8.04 22.15 -6.46
N THR A 123 -7.61 22.92 -5.46
CA THR A 123 -7.82 22.58 -4.04
C THR A 123 -9.31 22.44 -3.71
N LYS A 124 -10.17 23.29 -4.27
CA LYS A 124 -11.63 23.22 -4.07
C LYS A 124 -12.26 22.01 -4.75
N GLU A 125 -11.75 21.60 -5.91
CA GLU A 125 -12.19 20.38 -6.58
C GLU A 125 -11.81 19.12 -5.80
N ILE A 126 -10.58 19.09 -5.26
CA ILE A 126 -10.11 18.01 -4.39
C ILE A 126 -10.96 17.93 -3.11
N GLU A 127 -11.20 19.07 -2.45
CA GLU A 127 -12.04 19.16 -1.25
C GLU A 127 -13.45 18.61 -1.53
N ARG A 128 -14.09 19.11 -2.61
CA ARG A 128 -15.45 18.68 -2.98
C ARG A 128 -15.49 17.18 -3.22
N TRP A 129 -14.53 16.65 -3.96
CA TRP A 129 -14.49 15.25 -4.30
C TRP A 129 -14.25 14.36 -3.07
N LEU A 130 -13.23 14.67 -2.25
CA LEU A 130 -12.89 13.88 -1.06
C LEU A 130 -13.95 13.94 0.05
N VAL A 131 -14.61 15.09 0.23
CA VAL A 131 -15.56 15.30 1.33
C VAL A 131 -16.99 14.95 0.93
N ASN A 132 -17.41 15.30 -0.30
CA ASN A 132 -18.81 15.20 -0.70
C ASN A 132 -19.10 14.09 -1.72
N GLU A 133 -18.11 13.62 -2.49
CA GLU A 133 -18.37 12.64 -3.55
C GLU A 133 -17.93 11.23 -3.11
N VAL A 134 -16.80 11.13 -2.42
CA VAL A 134 -16.30 9.86 -1.87
C VAL A 134 -17.03 9.50 -0.57
N HIS A 135 -18.15 8.77 -0.71
CA HIS A 135 -18.91 8.25 0.44
C HIS A 135 -18.47 6.84 0.88
N THR A 136 -17.55 6.22 0.16
CA THR A 136 -17.15 4.84 0.39
C THR A 136 -16.11 4.78 1.52
N PRO A 137 -16.35 4.04 2.62
CA PRO A 137 -15.38 3.83 3.69
C PRO A 137 -14.29 2.84 3.24
N HIS A 138 -13.56 3.18 2.18
CA HIS A 138 -12.39 2.44 1.75
C HIS A 138 -11.16 3.01 2.48
N PRO A 139 -10.25 2.17 3.02
CA PRO A 139 -9.09 2.63 3.78
C PRO A 139 -8.23 3.67 3.05
N GLN A 140 -8.04 3.49 1.74
CA GLN A 140 -7.27 4.41 0.89
C GLN A 140 -7.89 5.82 0.79
N TRP A 141 -9.22 5.91 0.71
CA TRP A 141 -9.91 7.20 0.65
C TRP A 141 -9.97 7.90 2.00
N THR A 142 -10.06 7.10 3.07
CA THR A 142 -9.95 7.61 4.44
C THR A 142 -8.58 8.27 4.62
N TRP A 143 -7.51 7.58 4.22
CA TRP A 143 -6.16 8.15 4.27
C TRP A 143 -6.02 9.42 3.41
N GLY A 144 -6.54 9.42 2.18
CA GLY A 144 -6.51 10.60 1.31
C GLY A 144 -7.25 11.81 1.90
N ARG A 145 -8.38 11.58 2.58
CA ARG A 145 -9.12 12.62 3.30
C ARG A 145 -8.33 13.17 4.48
N GLU A 146 -7.72 12.32 5.30
CA GLU A 146 -6.88 12.75 6.43
C GLU A 146 -5.64 13.53 5.95
N ALA A 147 -4.95 13.05 4.92
CA ALA A 147 -3.80 13.72 4.34
C ALA A 147 -4.17 15.10 3.75
N PHE A 148 -5.32 15.20 3.09
CA PHE A 148 -5.85 16.47 2.62
C PHE A 148 -6.09 17.44 3.77
N TRP A 149 -6.78 17.01 4.84
CA TRP A 149 -7.06 17.89 5.98
C TRP A 149 -5.79 18.34 6.71
N LEU A 150 -4.81 17.45 6.91
CA LEU A 150 -3.52 17.81 7.51
C LEU A 150 -2.80 18.89 6.69
N THR A 151 -2.74 18.70 5.38
CA THR A 151 -2.10 19.66 4.46
C THR A 151 -2.88 20.97 4.42
N PHE A 152 -4.21 20.91 4.37
CA PHE A 152 -5.08 22.06 4.32
C PHE A 152 -4.96 22.92 5.58
N ILE A 153 -4.97 22.30 6.76
CA ILE A 153 -4.81 22.98 8.04
C ILE A 153 -3.42 23.60 8.15
N GLY A 154 -2.36 22.87 7.76
CA GLY A 154 -0.99 23.41 7.75
C GLY A 154 -0.81 24.60 6.80
N ALA A 155 -1.45 24.57 5.63
CA ALA A 155 -1.43 25.65 4.66
C ALA A 155 -2.34 26.83 5.03
N ASN A 156 -3.38 26.59 5.84
CA ASN A 156 -4.36 27.59 6.26
C ASN A 156 -4.37 27.73 7.77
N PRO A 157 -3.35 28.39 8.36
CA PRO A 157 -3.33 28.63 9.79
C PRO A 157 -4.57 29.45 10.23
N MET A 158 -5.20 30.22 9.38
CA MET A 158 -6.42 30.90 9.83
C MET A 158 -7.64 29.96 9.96
N PHE A 159 -7.51 28.66 9.71
CA PHE A 159 -8.58 27.68 9.81
C PHE A 159 -8.78 27.09 11.22
N PRO A 160 -10.03 26.88 11.68
CA PRO A 160 -11.27 27.38 11.08
C PRO A 160 -11.60 28.84 11.47
N GLY A 161 -10.82 29.47 12.37
CA GLY A 161 -11.15 30.78 12.95
C GLY A 161 -9.97 31.68 13.41
N GLY A 162 -8.74 31.48 12.91
CA GLY A 162 -7.54 32.27 13.26
C GLY A 162 -6.94 31.95 14.65
N LYS A 163 -5.89 32.64 15.15
CA LYS A 163 -4.54 32.90 14.60
C LYS A 163 -3.58 31.85 15.21
N TRP A 164 -2.56 31.42 14.47
CA TRP A 164 -1.60 30.42 14.98
C TRP A 164 -0.58 31.09 15.90
N LEU A 165 -0.44 30.50 17.09
CA LEU A 165 0.56 30.89 18.09
C LEU A 165 1.93 30.30 17.70
N PRO A 166 3.04 30.88 18.17
CA PRO A 166 4.38 30.49 17.74
C PRO A 166 4.65 29.03 18.10
N TRP A 167 5.20 28.30 17.15
CA TRP A 167 5.82 27.01 17.42
C TRP A 167 7.19 27.31 18.05
N ASP A 168 7.35 27.02 19.33
CA ASP A 168 8.67 27.01 19.95
C ASP A 168 9.40 25.74 19.50
N CYS A 169 10.54 25.93 18.84
CA CYS A 169 11.45 24.87 18.40
C CYS A 169 12.31 24.35 19.56
#